data_AF-A0A1B8Y167-F1
#
_entry.id   AF-A0A1B8Y167-F1
#
_cell.length_a   1.000
_cell.length_b   1.000
_cell.length_c   1.000
_cell.angle_alpha   90.00
_cell.angle_beta   90.00
_cell.angle_gamma   90.00
#
_symmetry.space_group_name_H-M   'P 1'
#
loop_
_entity.id
_entity.type
_entity.pdbx_description
1 polymer ?
#
loop_
_entity_poly.entity_id
_entity_poly.type
_entity_poly.pdbx_seq_one_letter_code
_entity_poly.pdbx_strand_id
1 'polypeptide(L)'
;MRKFYFNDQETGFFKKTKRKVIQRNPMTDPTMMTDMMKGNLTNVLPMILIGGWINWAFSGFLTTKVPFPLTLRFKPMLQRGIELESLDASWVSSASWYFLNVFGLRSMYTLLLGQDNAADQSRIMQDQMTGAALSVPPDTNKAFKAEWEAMEISEHHWALEAIEEDLIAQDLELAGAQ
;
A
#
# COMPACT_ATOMS: atom_id res chain seq x y z
N MET A 1 22.19 22.97 -20.99
CA MET A 1 23.29 22.66 -20.05
C MET A 1 23.03 21.41 -19.20
N ARG A 2 22.02 21.37 -18.32
CA ARG A 2 21.76 20.18 -17.47
C ARG A 2 21.33 18.93 -18.24
N LYS A 3 20.37 19.05 -19.18
CA LYS A 3 19.95 17.93 -20.05
C LYS A 3 21.13 17.33 -20.82
N PHE A 4 22.02 18.19 -21.35
CA PHE A 4 23.25 17.75 -22.03
C PHE A 4 24.19 16.96 -21.09
N TYR A 5 24.44 17.45 -19.88
CA TYR A 5 25.28 16.74 -18.89
C TYR A 5 24.76 15.33 -18.54
N PHE A 6 23.44 15.15 -18.47
CA PHE A 6 22.85 13.85 -18.12
C PHE A 6 22.70 12.91 -19.31
N ASN A 7 22.26 13.42 -20.48
CA ASN A 7 21.86 12.60 -21.62
C ASN A 7 22.88 12.53 -22.76
N ASP A 8 24.02 13.21 -22.66
CA ASP A 8 25.04 13.17 -23.71
C ASP A 8 25.49 11.73 -24.04
N GLN A 9 25.68 11.46 -25.33
CA GLN A 9 25.86 10.10 -25.83
C GLN A 9 27.24 9.52 -25.47
N GLU A 10 28.24 10.35 -25.24
CA GLU A 10 29.62 9.94 -24.93
C GLU A 10 30.01 10.26 -23.48
N THR A 11 29.56 11.41 -22.96
CA THR A 11 29.95 11.93 -21.65
C THR A 11 28.83 11.96 -20.61
N GLY A 12 27.61 11.60 -21.00
CA GLY A 12 26.43 11.65 -20.14
C GLY A 12 26.56 10.77 -18.89
N PHE A 13 26.11 11.31 -17.76
CA PHE A 13 26.14 10.63 -16.46
C PHE A 13 25.49 9.23 -16.52
N PHE A 14 24.32 9.10 -17.15
CA PHE A 14 23.60 7.83 -17.22
C PHE A 14 24.29 6.75 -18.06
N LYS A 15 25.15 7.14 -19.00
CA LYS A 15 25.93 6.19 -19.81
C LYS A 15 27.26 5.80 -19.15
N LYS A 16 27.96 6.76 -18.52
CA LYS A 16 29.26 6.54 -17.86
C LYS A 16 29.12 5.81 -16.53
N THR A 17 28.11 6.14 -15.72
CA THR A 17 27.94 5.58 -14.39
C THR A 17 27.18 4.26 -14.45
N LYS A 18 27.85 3.22 -14.93
CA LYS A 18 27.39 1.83 -14.74
C LYS A 18 27.74 1.39 -13.33
N ARG A 19 26.76 1.45 -12.42
CA ARG A 19 26.97 0.86 -11.09
C ARG A 19 27.02 -0.66 -11.27
N LYS A 20 27.99 -1.30 -10.61
CA LYS A 20 27.97 -2.75 -10.43
C LYS A 20 26.73 -3.08 -9.60
N VAL A 21 25.63 -3.31 -10.31
CA VAL A 21 24.44 -3.90 -9.70
C VAL A 21 24.83 -5.34 -9.48
N ILE A 22 25.28 -5.62 -8.26
CA ILE A 22 25.10 -6.95 -7.70
C ILE A 22 23.60 -7.15 -7.85
N GLN A 23 23.18 -7.98 -8.81
CA GLN A 23 21.79 -8.39 -8.89
C GLN A 23 21.50 -9.06 -7.55
N ARG A 24 21.02 -8.26 -6.60
CA ARG A 24 20.37 -8.74 -5.39
C ARG A 24 19.05 -9.27 -5.86
N ASN A 25 19.11 -10.45 -6.46
CA ASN A 25 17.94 -11.25 -6.72
C ASN A 25 17.25 -11.39 -5.35
N PRO A 26 15.94 -11.15 -5.24
CA PRO A 26 15.21 -11.38 -4.00
C PRO A 26 15.37 -12.82 -3.45
N MET A 27 15.76 -13.77 -4.32
CA MET A 27 16.13 -15.14 -3.94
C MET A 27 17.54 -15.29 -3.33
N THR A 28 18.42 -14.31 -3.50
CA THR A 28 19.85 -14.39 -3.10
C THR A 28 20.20 -13.60 -1.85
N ASP A 29 19.33 -12.70 -1.38
CA ASP A 29 19.54 -11.95 -0.12
C ASP A 29 18.37 -12.17 0.84
N PRO A 30 18.40 -13.26 1.65
CA PRO A 30 17.33 -13.64 2.58
C PRO A 30 16.96 -12.55 3.60
N THR A 31 17.85 -11.59 3.83
CA THR A 31 17.75 -10.52 4.83
C THR A 31 16.70 -9.46 4.46
N MET A 32 16.63 -9.01 3.20
CA MET A 32 15.65 -7.99 2.80
C MET A 32 14.23 -8.55 2.72
N MET A 33 14.08 -9.80 2.26
CA MET A 33 12.80 -10.50 2.29
C MET A 33 12.34 -10.74 3.73
N THR A 34 13.25 -11.12 4.64
CA THR A 34 12.90 -11.32 6.04
C THR A 34 12.54 -10.01 6.74
N ASP A 35 13.16 -8.89 6.43
CA ASP A 35 12.83 -7.61 7.08
C ASP A 35 11.46 -7.07 6.65
N MET A 36 11.08 -7.23 5.37
CA MET A 36 9.74 -6.91 4.87
C MET A 36 8.68 -7.89 5.43
N MET A 37 9.00 -9.19 5.47
CA MET A 37 8.11 -10.20 6.06
C MET A 37 7.94 -10.01 7.56
N LYS A 38 9.00 -9.65 8.29
CA LYS A 38 8.94 -9.38 9.73
C LYS A 38 8.05 -8.19 10.02
N GLY A 39 8.20 -7.08 9.29
CA GLY A 39 7.35 -5.90 9.49
C GLY A 39 5.87 -6.18 9.24
N ASN A 40 5.56 -7.05 8.27
CA ASN A 40 4.18 -7.48 8.05
C ASN A 40 3.69 -8.49 9.09
N LEU A 41 4.53 -9.45 9.48
CA LEU A 41 4.20 -10.45 10.49
C LEU A 41 3.94 -9.79 11.85
N THR A 42 4.69 -8.77 12.24
CA THR A 42 4.47 -8.07 13.52
C THR A 42 3.12 -7.38 13.59
N ASN A 43 2.53 -6.99 12.45
CA ASN A 43 1.22 -6.35 12.39
C ASN A 43 0.08 -7.37 12.30
N VAL A 44 0.29 -8.49 11.60
CA VAL A 44 -0.74 -9.52 11.39
C VAL A 44 -0.81 -10.52 12.56
N LEU A 45 0.32 -10.77 13.23
CA LEU A 45 0.42 -11.74 14.31
C LEU A 45 -0.54 -11.44 15.47
N PRO A 46 -0.65 -10.21 15.99
CA PRO A 46 -1.61 -9.89 17.05
C PRO A 46 -3.05 -10.18 16.62
N MET A 47 -3.41 -9.84 15.38
CA MET A 47 -4.76 -10.05 14.84
C MET A 47 -5.12 -11.53 14.77
N ILE A 48 -4.20 -12.38 14.33
CA ILE A 48 -4.39 -13.83 14.25
C ILE A 48 -4.42 -14.47 15.64
N LEU A 49 -3.54 -14.04 16.57
CA LEU A 49 -3.50 -14.58 17.93
C LEU A 49 -4.81 -14.29 18.68
N ILE A 50 -5.31 -13.06 18.62
CA ILE A 50 -6.58 -12.67 19.25
C ILE A 50 -7.74 -13.42 18.58
N GLY A 51 -7.76 -13.53 17.25
CA GLY A 51 -8.78 -14.29 16.53
C GLY A 51 -8.77 -15.80 16.88
N GLY A 52 -7.58 -16.37 17.06
CA GLY A 52 -7.38 -17.74 17.52
C GLY A 52 -7.85 -17.96 18.96
N TRP A 53 -7.53 -17.02 19.85
CA TRP A 53 -8.01 -17.03 21.24
C TRP A 53 -9.54 -16.94 21.32
N ILE A 54 -10.16 -16.03 20.56
CA ILE A 54 -11.62 -15.89 20.50
C ILE A 54 -12.22 -17.20 19.98
N ASN A 55 -11.67 -17.77 18.90
CA ASN A 55 -12.16 -19.03 18.39
C ASN A 55 -12.03 -20.18 19.40
N TRP A 56 -11.00 -20.21 20.25
CA TRP A 56 -10.85 -21.24 21.27
C TRP A 56 -11.79 -21.01 22.47
N ALA A 57 -11.82 -19.79 23.01
CA ALA A 57 -12.59 -19.45 24.20
C ALA A 57 -14.11 -19.40 23.93
N PHE A 58 -14.49 -19.05 22.70
CA PHE A 58 -15.87 -18.79 22.30
C PHE A 58 -16.34 -19.67 21.13
N SER A 59 -15.86 -20.92 21.06
CA SER A 59 -16.32 -21.92 20.08
C SER A 59 -17.70 -22.47 20.46
N GLY A 60 -18.46 -22.96 19.47
CA GLY A 60 -19.68 -23.75 19.72
C GLY A 60 -20.98 -22.95 19.87
N PHE A 61 -20.97 -21.63 19.71
CA PHE A 61 -22.17 -20.81 19.78
C PHE A 61 -22.29 -19.77 18.66
N LEU A 62 -23.52 -19.33 18.44
CA LEU A 62 -23.88 -18.28 17.49
C LEU A 62 -23.84 -16.92 18.18
N THR A 63 -23.18 -15.95 17.55
CA THR A 63 -23.04 -14.61 18.14
C THR A 63 -24.11 -13.65 17.64
N THR A 64 -24.28 -13.56 16.31
CA THR A 64 -25.24 -12.62 15.73
C THR A 64 -25.72 -13.10 14.36
N LYS A 65 -26.82 -12.51 13.89
CA LYS A 65 -27.35 -12.67 12.55
C LYS A 65 -27.07 -11.40 11.76
N VAL A 66 -26.42 -11.56 10.61
CA VAL A 66 -26.13 -10.47 9.69
C VAL A 66 -27.39 -10.14 8.87
N PRO A 67 -27.72 -8.85 8.63
CA PRO A 67 -28.98 -8.45 8.01
C PRO A 67 -29.02 -8.60 6.47
N PHE A 68 -28.04 -9.26 5.87
CA PHE A 68 -27.96 -9.51 4.44
C PHE A 68 -27.67 -10.99 4.18
N PRO A 69 -28.18 -11.57 3.07
CA PRO A 69 -27.96 -12.97 2.74
C PRO A 69 -26.50 -13.20 2.31
N LEU A 70 -25.84 -14.21 2.89
CA LEU A 70 -24.49 -14.63 2.50
C LEU A 70 -24.51 -15.92 1.68
N THR A 71 -23.53 -16.08 0.79
CA THR A 71 -23.42 -17.29 -0.03
C THR A 71 -22.97 -18.49 0.81
N LEU A 72 -23.48 -19.68 0.48
CA LEU A 72 -23.18 -20.92 1.20
C LEU A 72 -21.68 -21.28 1.21
N ARG A 73 -20.90 -20.75 0.26
CA ARG A 73 -19.45 -20.97 0.17
C ARG A 73 -18.69 -20.34 1.34
N PHE A 74 -19.23 -19.29 1.97
CA PHE A 74 -18.63 -18.69 3.16
C PHE A 74 -19.03 -19.40 4.46
N LYS A 75 -20.02 -20.31 4.43
CA LYS A 75 -20.50 -21.03 5.61
C LYS A 75 -19.40 -21.72 6.44
N PRO A 76 -18.48 -22.52 5.88
CA PRO A 76 -17.42 -23.16 6.67
C PRO A 76 -16.45 -22.16 7.31
N MET A 77 -16.29 -20.98 6.70
CA MET A 77 -15.46 -19.90 7.24
C MET A 77 -16.19 -19.15 8.36
N LEU A 78 -17.49 -18.87 8.17
CA LEU A 78 -18.28 -18.04 9.05
C LEU A 78 -18.84 -18.78 10.28
N GLN A 79 -19.03 -20.09 10.17
CA GLN A 79 -19.60 -20.96 11.20
C GLN A 79 -18.56 -21.95 11.75
N ARG A 80 -17.28 -21.57 11.70
CA ARG A 80 -16.21 -22.39 12.24
C ARG A 80 -16.48 -22.69 13.72
N GLY A 81 -16.50 -23.98 14.07
CA GLY A 81 -16.82 -24.46 15.42
C GLY A 81 -18.29 -24.74 15.70
N ILE A 82 -19.16 -24.77 14.69
CA ILE A 82 -20.60 -25.08 14.82
C ILE A 82 -20.96 -26.23 13.87
N GLU A 83 -21.59 -27.28 14.40
CA GLU A 83 -21.96 -28.49 13.66
C GLU A 83 -23.45 -28.53 13.28
N LEU A 84 -23.97 -27.45 12.67
CA LEU A 84 -25.36 -27.40 12.18
C LEU A 84 -25.41 -27.18 10.65
N GLU A 85 -25.59 -28.26 9.91
CA GLU A 85 -25.65 -28.24 8.44
C GLU A 85 -26.90 -27.54 7.86
N SER A 86 -28.00 -27.48 8.61
CA SER A 86 -29.25 -26.84 8.17
C SER A 86 -29.32 -25.33 8.44
N LEU A 87 -28.35 -24.77 9.16
CA LEU A 87 -28.36 -23.36 9.53
C LEU A 87 -28.07 -22.44 8.33
N ASP A 88 -28.78 -21.32 8.24
CA ASP A 88 -28.53 -20.30 7.22
C ASP A 88 -27.16 -19.63 7.41
N ALA A 89 -26.49 -19.26 6.31
CA ALA A 89 -25.15 -18.65 6.30
C ALA A 89 -25.12 -17.23 6.90
N SER A 90 -26.29 -16.61 7.09
CA SER A 90 -26.45 -15.31 7.76
C SER A 90 -26.07 -15.33 9.24
N TRP A 91 -26.03 -16.52 9.86
CA TRP A 91 -25.65 -16.72 11.24
C TRP A 91 -24.14 -16.88 11.36
N VAL A 92 -23.50 -16.02 12.16
CA VAL A 92 -22.04 -15.97 12.29
C VAL A 92 -21.55 -16.41 13.67
N SER A 93 -20.41 -17.10 13.70
CA SER A 93 -19.69 -17.45 14.92
C SER A 93 -18.93 -16.24 15.50
N SER A 94 -18.43 -16.41 16.73
CA SER A 94 -17.65 -15.40 17.46
C SER A 94 -16.38 -14.96 16.72
N ALA A 95 -15.66 -15.90 16.10
CA ALA A 95 -14.46 -15.62 15.31
C ALA A 95 -14.77 -14.77 14.08
N SER A 96 -15.86 -15.07 13.40
CA SER A 96 -16.31 -14.34 12.20
C SER A 96 -16.78 -12.93 12.55
N TRP A 97 -17.46 -12.78 13.69
CA TRP A 97 -17.82 -11.47 14.22
C TRP A 97 -16.59 -10.61 14.54
N TYR A 98 -15.55 -11.20 15.14
CA TYR A 98 -14.28 -10.51 15.36
C TYR A 98 -13.65 -10.01 14.05
N PHE A 99 -13.51 -10.88 13.04
CA PHE A 99 -12.95 -10.46 11.75
C PHE A 99 -13.77 -9.35 11.09
N LEU A 100 -15.11 -9.42 11.17
CA LEU A 100 -16.00 -8.36 10.66
C LEU A 100 -15.69 -7.03 11.35
N ASN A 101 -15.54 -7.02 12.68
CA ASN A 101 -15.19 -5.80 13.42
C ASN A 101 -13.80 -5.27 13.07
N VAL A 102 -12.80 -6.14 12.91
CA VAL A 102 -11.44 -5.70 12.53
C VAL A 102 -11.43 -5.04 11.14
N PHE A 103 -12.18 -5.58 10.17
CA PHE A 103 -12.27 -4.97 8.85
C PHE A 103 -13.14 -3.70 8.82
N GLY A 104 -14.22 -3.64 9.60
CA GLY A 104 -15.15 -2.52 9.60
C GLY A 104 -14.69 -1.30 10.41
N LEU A 105 -14.00 -1.51 11.54
CA LEU A 105 -13.60 -0.43 12.45
C LEU A 105 -12.44 0.43 11.92
N ARG A 106 -11.75 -0.02 10.88
CA ARG A 106 -10.66 0.70 10.22
C ARG A 106 -11.03 2.13 9.84
N SER A 107 -12.10 2.30 9.06
CA SER A 107 -12.55 3.63 8.61
C SER A 107 -12.92 4.53 9.79
N MET A 108 -13.41 3.92 10.88
CA MET A 108 -13.76 4.64 12.09
C MET A 108 -12.50 5.12 12.84
N TYR A 109 -11.45 4.29 12.90
CA TYR A 109 -10.16 4.68 13.49
C TYR A 109 -9.48 5.80 12.71
N THR A 110 -9.54 5.79 11.37
CA THR A 110 -8.98 6.89 10.55
C THR A 110 -9.67 8.22 10.82
N LEU A 111 -10.99 8.20 11.06
CA LEU A 111 -11.72 9.42 11.43
C LEU A 111 -11.37 9.91 12.85
N LEU A 112 -11.16 8.98 13.79
CA LEU A 112 -10.86 9.31 15.18
C LEU A 112 -9.40 9.74 15.43
N LEU A 113 -8.45 9.09 14.76
CA LEU A 113 -7.00 9.21 15.04
C LEU A 113 -6.22 9.88 13.89
N GLY A 114 -6.88 10.21 12.78
CA GLY A 114 -6.24 10.76 11.58
C GLY A 114 -5.64 9.70 10.64
N GLN A 115 -5.06 10.15 9.53
CA GLN A 115 -4.58 9.30 8.43
C GLN A 115 -3.27 8.56 8.74
N ASP A 116 -2.45 9.04 9.69
CA ASP A 116 -1.19 8.39 10.09
C ASP A 116 -1.34 7.40 11.25
N ASN A 117 -2.56 6.88 11.47
CA ASN A 117 -2.79 5.99 12.60
C ASN A 117 -2.16 4.60 12.37
N ALA A 118 -1.56 4.04 13.42
CA ALA A 118 -1.03 2.68 13.41
C ALA A 118 -2.14 1.59 13.29
N ALA A 119 -3.40 2.00 13.16
CA ALA A 119 -4.57 1.13 13.03
C ALA A 119 -4.92 0.84 11.56
N ASP A 120 -4.36 1.57 10.58
CA ASP A 120 -4.55 1.34 9.14
C ASP A 120 -3.77 0.09 8.62
N GLN A 121 -3.72 -0.98 9.42
CA GLN A 121 -2.88 -2.16 9.22
C GLN A 121 -3.33 -3.04 8.05
N SER A 122 -4.60 -2.93 7.65
CA SER A 122 -5.17 -3.70 6.52
C SER A 122 -4.88 -3.08 5.16
N ARG A 123 -4.52 -1.78 5.09
CA ARG A 123 -3.98 -1.17 3.85
C ARG A 123 -2.68 -1.83 3.46
N ILE A 124 -1.80 -2.04 4.45
CA ILE A 124 -0.50 -2.71 4.26
C ILE A 124 -0.70 -4.15 3.76
N MET A 125 -1.70 -4.87 4.26
CA MET A 125 -2.02 -6.23 3.81
C MET A 125 -2.56 -6.25 2.37
N GLN A 126 -3.41 -5.29 2.01
CA GLN A 126 -3.94 -5.17 0.64
C GLN A 126 -2.85 -4.72 -0.34
N ASP A 127 -2.04 -3.73 0.04
CA ASP A 127 -0.88 -3.25 -0.70
C ASP A 127 0.21 -4.32 -0.81
N GLN A 128 0.25 -5.31 0.08
CA GLN A 128 1.14 -6.46 -0.07
C GLN A 128 0.65 -7.45 -1.12
N MET A 129 -0.66 -7.75 -1.18
CA MET A 129 -1.18 -8.68 -2.18
C MET A 129 -1.09 -8.12 -3.60
N THR A 130 -1.21 -6.81 -3.76
CA THR A 130 -1.03 -6.13 -5.06
C THR A 130 0.41 -5.65 -5.30
N GLY A 131 1.18 -5.38 -4.25
CA GLY A 131 2.53 -4.80 -4.30
C GLY A 131 3.69 -5.78 -4.15
N ALA A 132 3.45 -7.08 -3.91
CA ALA A 132 4.49 -8.11 -3.94
C ALA A 132 5.17 -8.24 -5.33
N ALA A 133 4.58 -7.67 -6.38
CA ALA A 133 5.18 -7.55 -7.71
C ALA A 133 5.98 -6.23 -7.92
N LEU A 134 5.82 -5.24 -7.04
CA LEU A 134 6.41 -3.90 -7.15
C LEU A 134 7.61 -3.68 -6.22
N SER A 135 7.86 -4.57 -5.25
CA SER A 135 8.91 -4.42 -4.23
C SER A 135 10.26 -5.01 -4.62
N VAL A 136 10.52 -5.27 -5.91
CA VAL A 136 11.89 -5.48 -6.38
C VAL A 136 12.50 -4.09 -6.53
N PRO A 137 13.56 -3.73 -5.76
CA PRO A 137 14.27 -2.48 -6.00
C PRO A 137 14.62 -2.41 -7.49
N PRO A 138 14.18 -1.39 -8.23
CA PRO A 138 14.47 -1.33 -9.65
C PRO A 138 15.98 -1.40 -9.81
N ASP A 139 16.45 -2.37 -10.60
CA ASP A 139 17.84 -2.50 -10.99
C ASP A 139 18.33 -1.10 -11.40
N THR A 140 19.33 -0.56 -10.67
CA THR A 140 19.71 0.85 -10.84
C THR A 140 20.14 1.15 -12.27
N ASN A 141 20.64 0.16 -13.02
CA ASN A 141 20.96 0.31 -14.44
C ASN A 141 19.70 0.40 -15.31
N LYS A 142 18.63 -0.34 -14.98
CA LYS A 142 17.33 -0.22 -15.64
C LYS A 142 16.66 1.11 -15.31
N ALA A 143 16.75 1.57 -14.05
CA ALA A 143 16.27 2.88 -13.64
C ALA A 143 16.99 4.00 -14.39
N PHE A 144 18.33 3.96 -14.49
CA PHE A 144 19.09 4.94 -15.26
C PHE A 144 18.76 4.93 -16.75
N LYS A 145 18.48 3.76 -17.34
CA LYS A 145 18.04 3.68 -18.73
C LYS A 145 16.66 4.32 -18.93
N ALA A 146 15.71 4.01 -18.04
CA ALA A 146 14.35 4.57 -18.11
C ALA A 146 14.35 6.09 -17.96
N GLU A 147 15.14 6.64 -17.02
CA GLU A 147 15.29 8.09 -16.85
C GLU A 147 16.01 8.75 -18.03
N TRP A 148 16.99 8.08 -18.65
CA TRP A 148 17.66 8.59 -19.85
C TRP A 148 16.67 8.70 -21.03
N GLU A 149 15.88 7.65 -21.29
CA GLU A 149 14.84 7.62 -22.32
C GLU A 149 13.76 8.70 -22.07
N ALA A 150 13.30 8.86 -20.82
CA ALA A 150 12.33 9.87 -20.45
C ALA A 150 12.86 11.31 -20.65
N MET A 151 14.10 11.57 -20.22
CA MET A 151 14.72 12.88 -20.41
C MET A 151 15.03 13.18 -21.88
N GLU A 152 15.22 12.17 -22.74
CA GLU A 152 15.46 12.40 -24.17
C GLU A 152 14.28 13.11 -24.81
N ILE A 153 13.06 12.71 -24.43
CA ILE A 153 11.78 13.24 -24.93
C ILE A 153 11.41 14.57 -24.26
N SER A 154 12.00 14.90 -23.10
CA SER A 154 11.68 16.15 -22.38
C SER A 154 12.03 17.42 -23.19
N GLU A 155 11.07 18.31 -23.38
CA GLU A 155 11.30 19.61 -24.02
C GLU A 155 11.31 20.73 -22.99
N HIS A 156 12.13 21.76 -23.25
CA HIS A 156 12.15 22.93 -22.39
C HIS A 156 10.98 23.84 -22.77
N HIS A 157 10.01 23.94 -21.86
CA HIS A 157 8.98 24.96 -21.92
C HIS A 157 9.35 26.09 -20.96
N TRP A 158 9.59 27.29 -21.48
CA TRP A 158 9.92 28.46 -20.69
C TRP A 158 8.61 29.08 -20.15
N ALA A 159 8.30 28.83 -18.89
CA ALA A 159 7.05 29.30 -18.28
C ALA A 159 7.00 30.83 -18.02
N LEU A 160 8.15 31.51 -18.06
CA LEU A 160 8.26 32.96 -17.76
C LEU A 160 8.29 33.83 -19.03
N GLU A 161 7.75 33.37 -20.16
CA GLU A 161 7.86 34.09 -21.44
C GLU A 161 6.83 35.23 -21.53
N ALA A 162 5.65 35.01 -20.94
CA ALA A 162 4.54 35.97 -20.91
C ALA A 162 4.30 36.53 -19.50
N ILE A 163 5.24 36.36 -18.57
CA ILE A 163 4.98 36.71 -17.17
C ILE A 163 4.82 38.20 -16.96
N GLU A 164 5.49 39.03 -17.75
CA GLU A 164 5.30 40.48 -17.73
C GLU A 164 3.90 40.87 -18.19
N GLU A 165 3.36 40.21 -19.22
CA GLU A 165 2.00 40.46 -19.72
C GLU A 165 0.95 39.99 -18.70
N ASP A 166 1.14 38.80 -18.13
CA ASP A 166 0.26 38.25 -17.08
C ASP A 166 0.26 39.13 -15.82
N LEU A 167 1.42 39.67 -15.44
CA LEU A 167 1.58 40.54 -14.28
C LEU A 167 0.95 41.92 -14.50
N ILE A 168 1.02 42.47 -15.72
CA ILE A 168 0.39 43.76 -16.05
C ILE A 168 -1.13 43.61 -16.23
N ALA A 169 -1.60 42.43 -16.63
CA ALA A 169 -3.02 42.13 -16.79
C ALA A 169 -3.78 42.00 -15.45
N GLN A 170 -3.07 41.88 -14.32
CA GLN A 170 -3.65 41.72 -13.00
C GLN A 170 -3.21 42.87 -12.07
N ASP A 171 -4.14 43.40 -11.28
CA ASP A 171 -3.77 44.31 -10.20
C ASP A 171 -3.02 43.55 -9.11
N LEU A 172 -1.94 44.14 -8.60
CA LEU A 172 -1.17 43.55 -7.51
C LEU A 172 -2.01 43.54 -6.22
N GLU A 173 -2.34 42.34 -5.73
CA GLU A 173 -2.97 42.17 -4.42
C GLU A 173 -1.97 42.45 -3.29
N LEU A 174 -1.77 43.75 -2.98
CA LEU A 174 -0.90 44.21 -1.89
C LEU A 174 -1.58 44.12 -0.50
N ALA A 175 -2.78 43.55 -0.41
CA ALA A 175 -3.54 43.43 0.83
C ALA A 175 -3.06 42.24 1.68
N GLY A 176 -1.93 42.42 2.36
CA GLY A 176 -1.39 41.42 3.28
C GLY A 176 -0.24 41.88 4.19
N ALA A 177 -0.07 43.20 4.37
CA ALA A 177 0.82 43.77 5.39
C ALA A 177 -0.01 44.47 6.48
N GLN A 178 -0.75 43.68 7.25
CA GLN A 178 -1.19 43.98 8.61
C GLN A 178 -1.25 42.69 9.43
#